data_AF-A0A382CU82-F1
#
_entry.id   AF-A0A382CU82-F1
#
_cell.length_a   1.000
_cell.length_b   1.000
_cell.length_c   1.000
_cell.angle_alpha   90.00
_cell.angle_beta   90.00
_cell.angle_gamma   90.00
#
_symmetry.space_group_name_H-M   'P 1'
#
loop_
_entity.id
_entity.type
_entity.pdbx_description
1 polymer ?
#
loop_
_entity_poly.entity_id
_entity_poly.type
_entity_poly.pdbx_seq_one_letter_code
_entity_poly.pdbx_strand_id
1 'polypeptide(L)'
;MKDTFNREINYLRISVTDRCDLRCIYCMKEDMEFLPKSQILSSEEINDICSTFIDLGIKKIRITGGEPLIKKGMPIILDYLGKKINNSNLEELTLTTNGTQLYKYAEVIKKNGIKRI
;
A
#
# COMPACT_ATOMS: atom_id res chain seq x y z
N MET A 1 19.75 3.95 2.25
CA MET A 1 19.94 3.62 3.70
C MET A 1 20.43 2.18 3.84
N LYS A 2 21.24 1.86 4.86
CA LYS A 2 21.70 0.48 5.12
C LYS A 2 21.46 0.06 6.56
N ASP A 3 21.18 -1.22 6.78
CA ASP A 3 21.10 -1.79 8.12
C ASP A 3 22.45 -2.28 8.66
N THR A 4 22.45 -2.86 9.87
CA THR A 4 23.64 -3.40 10.54
C THR A 4 24.25 -4.61 9.83
N PHE A 5 23.52 -5.25 8.92
CA PHE A 5 24.00 -6.33 8.05
C PHE A 5 24.41 -5.82 6.67
N ASN A 6 24.53 -4.49 6.48
CA ASN A 6 24.93 -3.83 5.24
C ASN A 6 23.97 -4.07 4.06
N ARG A 7 22.70 -4.46 4.34
CA ARG A 7 21.66 -4.60 3.31
C ARG A 7 21.12 -3.22 2.94
N GLU A 8 20.93 -2.97 1.65
CA GLU A 8 20.32 -1.73 1.18
C GLU A 8 18.81 -1.75 1.41
N ILE A 9 18.32 -0.76 2.16
CA ILE A 9 16.89 -0.56 2.38
C ILE A 9 16.40 0.40 1.30
N ASN A 10 15.76 -0.16 0.28
CA ASN A 10 15.20 0.58 -0.86
C ASN A 10 13.73 0.21 -1.17
N TYR A 11 13.14 -0.67 -0.35
CA TYR A 11 11.80 -1.20 -0.54
C TYR A 11 10.95 -1.04 0.73
N LEU A 12 9.75 -0.48 0.58
CA LEU A 12 8.78 -0.31 1.64
C LEU A 12 7.52 -1.14 1.32
N ARG A 13 7.10 -1.97 2.27
CA ARG A 13 5.82 -2.67 2.23
C ARG A 13 4.87 -2.02 3.23
N ILE A 14 3.75 -1.48 2.75
CA ILE A 14 2.80 -0.76 3.59
C ILE A 14 1.46 -1.50 3.67
N SER A 15 1.07 -1.85 4.89
CA SER A 15 -0.23 -2.43 5.20
C SER A 15 -1.23 -1.31 5.49
N VAL A 16 -2.25 -1.16 4.65
CA VAL A 16 -3.17 0.00 4.75
C VAL A 16 -4.44 -0.30 5.54
N THR A 17 -4.72 -1.58 5.78
CA THR A 17 -5.89 -2.10 6.49
C THR A 17 -5.63 -3.52 6.96
N ASP A 18 -6.26 -3.94 8.04
CA ASP A 18 -6.28 -5.32 8.56
C ASP A 18 -7.49 -6.13 8.06
N ARG A 19 -8.50 -5.45 7.52
CA ARG A 19 -9.72 -6.07 6.99
C ARG A 19 -9.50 -6.65 5.59
N CYS A 20 -10.20 -7.75 5.31
CA CYS A 20 -10.30 -8.38 3.99
C CYS A 20 -11.76 -8.82 3.76
N ASP A 21 -12.20 -8.81 2.50
CA ASP A 21 -13.50 -9.32 2.06
C ASP A 21 -13.52 -10.83 1.82
N LEU A 22 -12.36 -11.51 1.91
CA LEU A 22 -12.23 -12.96 1.91
C LEU A 22 -11.85 -13.51 3.30
N ARG A 23 -12.06 -14.82 3.49
CA ARG A 23 -11.67 -15.59 4.69
C ARG A 23 -10.83 -16.81 4.28
N CYS A 24 -9.62 -16.56 3.78
CA CYS A 24 -8.73 -17.63 3.34
C CYS A 24 -8.23 -18.45 4.54
N ILE A 25 -8.41 -19.76 4.49
CA ILE A 25 -8.10 -20.71 5.59
C ILE A 25 -6.67 -20.57 6.14
N TYR A 26 -5.69 -20.25 5.29
CA TYR A 26 -4.28 -20.12 5.65
C TYR A 26 -3.86 -18.72 6.12
N CYS A 27 -4.76 -17.73 6.08
CA CYS A 27 -4.42 -16.32 6.30
C CYS A 27 -5.33 -15.67 7.34
N MET A 28 -6.65 -15.75 7.15
CA MET A 28 -7.64 -15.17 8.05
C MET A 28 -8.31 -16.26 8.88
N LYS A 29 -8.11 -16.20 10.20
CA LYS A 29 -8.85 -17.03 11.15
C LYS A 29 -10.35 -16.67 11.15
N GLU A 30 -11.20 -17.62 11.53
CA GLU A 30 -12.65 -17.43 11.62
C GLU A 30 -13.01 -16.33 12.62
N ASP A 31 -12.44 -16.39 13.83
CA ASP A 31 -12.59 -15.36 14.87
C ASP A 31 -11.44 -14.36 14.82
N MET A 32 -11.57 -13.33 13.99
CA MET A 32 -10.59 -12.25 13.91
C MET A 32 -11.12 -10.98 14.60
N GLU A 33 -10.35 -10.47 15.55
CA GLU A 33 -10.56 -9.14 16.10
C GLU A 33 -9.87 -8.10 15.22
N PHE A 34 -10.67 -7.28 14.53
CA PHE A 34 -10.16 -6.18 13.75
C PHE A 34 -9.81 -4.99 14.64
N LEU A 35 -8.73 -4.32 14.30
CA LEU A 35 -8.32 -3.08 14.93
C LEU A 35 -9.45 -2.04 14.84
N PRO A 36 -9.67 -1.27 15.93
CA PRO A 36 -10.49 -0.08 15.89
C PRO A 36 -9.98 0.87 14.80
N LYS A 37 -10.90 1.57 14.13
CA LYS A 37 -10.53 2.49 13.04
C LYS A 37 -9.51 3.55 13.45
N SER A 38 -9.56 4.00 14.72
CA SER A 38 -8.64 4.99 15.28
C SER A 38 -7.19 4.49 15.40
N GLN A 39 -6.96 3.19 15.33
CA GLN A 39 -5.62 2.58 15.38
C GLN A 39 -5.06 2.27 13.99
N ILE A 40 -5.84 2.51 12.93
CA ILE A 40 -5.40 2.35 11.54
C ILE A 40 -5.05 3.71 11.00
N LEU A 41 -3.84 3.83 10.44
CA LEU A 41 -3.39 5.06 9.82
C LEU A 41 -4.40 5.57 8.76
N SER A 42 -4.65 6.86 8.84
CA SER A 42 -5.38 7.63 7.84
C SER A 42 -4.65 7.61 6.49
N SER A 43 -5.32 8.08 5.44
CA SER A 43 -4.69 8.14 4.10
C SER A 43 -3.57 9.17 4.09
N GLU A 44 -3.75 10.25 4.85
CA GLU A 44 -2.86 11.36 5.05
C GLU A 44 -1.58 10.91 5.76
N GLU A 45 -1.70 10.23 6.91
CA GLU A 45 -0.55 9.68 7.63
C GLU A 45 0.23 8.66 6.79
N ILE A 46 -0.47 7.81 6.02
CA ILE A 46 0.16 6.88 5.07
C ILE A 46 0.96 7.64 4.01
N ASN A 47 0.40 8.71 3.45
CA ASN A 47 1.06 9.52 2.44
C ASN A 47 2.30 10.22 2.98
N ASP A 48 2.20 10.78 4.19
CA ASP A 48 3.31 11.47 4.86
C ASP A 48 4.47 10.51 5.18
N ILE A 49 4.14 9.33 5.72
CA ILE A 49 5.13 8.28 5.98
C ILE A 49 5.79 7.83 4.68
N CYS A 50 5.01 7.50 3.65
CA CYS A 50 5.55 7.08 2.35
C CYS A 50 6.45 8.16 1.73
N SER A 51 6.03 9.43 1.76
CA SER A 51 6.85 10.52 1.22
C SER A 51 8.17 10.63 1.97
N THR A 52 8.13 10.60 3.29
CA THR A 52 9.35 10.65 4.13
C THR A 52 10.29 9.51 3.78
N PHE A 53 9.77 8.29 3.58
CA PHE A 53 10.60 7.14 3.20
C PHE A 53 11.18 7.27 1.78
N ILE A 54 10.43 7.82 0.83
CA ILE A 54 10.94 8.12 -0.52
C ILE A 54 12.11 9.11 -0.42
N ASP A 55 11.98 10.15 0.41
CA ASP A 55 13.04 11.15 0.63
C ASP A 55 14.29 10.52 1.29
N LEU A 56 14.11 9.49 2.13
CA LEU A 56 15.19 8.68 2.71
C LEU A 56 15.82 7.66 1.74
N GLY A 57 15.33 7.59 0.50
CA GLY A 57 15.90 6.77 -0.57
C GLY A 57 15.16 5.46 -0.83
N ILE A 58 13.93 5.29 -0.35
CA ILE A 58 13.06 4.20 -0.83
C ILE A 58 12.70 4.47 -2.29
N LYS A 59 12.89 3.44 -3.11
CA LYS A 59 12.64 3.48 -4.56
C LYS A 59 11.39 2.68 -4.95
N LYS A 60 10.97 1.74 -4.10
CA LYS A 60 9.87 0.83 -4.41
C LYS A 60 8.90 0.73 -3.24
N ILE A 61 7.61 0.90 -3.52
CA ILE A 61 6.54 0.76 -2.54
C ILE A 61 5.59 -0.36 -2.98
N ARG A 62 5.27 -1.28 -2.08
CA ARG A 62 4.19 -2.27 -2.24
C ARG A 62 3.09 -2.02 -1.23
N ILE A 63 1.90 -1.72 -1.75
CA ILE A 63 0.69 -1.59 -0.97
C ILE A 63 0.09 -2.98 -0.74
N THR A 64 -0.23 -3.26 0.52
CA THR A 64 -0.81 -4.53 0.99
C THR A 64 -1.79 -4.25 2.14
N GLY A 65 -2.23 -5.29 2.85
CA GLY A 65 -3.11 -5.20 4.00
C GLY A 65 -3.64 -6.58 4.36
N GLY A 66 -4.88 -6.62 4.82
CA GLY A 66 -5.84 -7.60 4.35
C GLY A 66 -6.08 -7.37 2.85
N GLU A 67 -7.26 -6.87 2.48
CA GLU A 67 -7.52 -6.44 1.11
C GLU A 67 -7.39 -4.91 0.99
N PRO A 68 -6.37 -4.36 0.33
CA PRO A 68 -6.18 -2.91 0.25
C PRO A 68 -7.34 -2.18 -0.45
N LEU A 69 -7.97 -2.80 -1.46
CA LEU A 69 -9.02 -2.14 -2.24
C LEU A 69 -10.35 -1.96 -1.50
N ILE A 70 -10.53 -2.58 -0.33
CA ILE A 70 -11.70 -2.31 0.53
C ILE A 70 -11.49 -1.11 1.47
N LYS A 71 -10.26 -0.55 1.57
CA LYS A 71 -10.02 0.67 2.35
C LYS A 71 -10.66 1.87 1.64
N LYS A 72 -11.55 2.58 2.34
CA LYS A 72 -12.26 3.76 1.79
C LYS A 72 -11.31 4.84 1.22
N GLY A 73 -10.16 5.05 1.86
CA GLY A 73 -9.15 6.03 1.45
C GLY A 73 -8.20 5.60 0.33
N MET A 74 -8.38 4.40 -0.23
CA MET A 74 -7.43 3.86 -1.22
C MET A 74 -7.23 4.77 -2.45
N PRO A 75 -8.27 5.37 -3.06
CA PRO A 75 -8.08 6.28 -4.20
C PRO A 75 -7.20 7.50 -3.88
N ILE A 76 -7.27 8.02 -2.66
CA ILE A 76 -6.46 9.17 -2.20
C ILE A 76 -4.99 8.77 -2.13
N ILE A 77 -4.71 7.58 -1.59
CA ILE A 77 -3.34 7.02 -1.50
C ILE A 77 -2.78 6.77 -2.90
N LEU A 78 -3.57 6.16 -3.81
CA LEU A 78 -3.15 5.89 -5.18
C LEU A 78 -2.84 7.17 -5.95
N ASP A 79 -3.68 8.21 -5.82
CA ASP A 79 -3.47 9.50 -6.48
C ASP A 79 -2.22 10.22 -5.98
N TYR A 80 -2.04 10.27 -4.66
CA TYR A 80 -0.88 10.93 -4.05
C TYR A 80 0.43 10.23 -4.41
N LEU A 81 0.52 8.91 -4.22
CA LEU A 81 1.75 8.15 -4.49
C LEU A 81 2.00 7.98 -5.99
N GLY A 82 0.96 7.88 -6.82
CA GLY A 82 1.09 7.85 -8.27
C GLY A 82 1.81 9.09 -8.82
N LYS A 83 1.50 10.28 -8.27
CA LYS A 83 2.20 11.53 -8.60
C LYS A 83 3.68 11.50 -8.23
N LYS A 84 4.08 10.71 -7.23
CA LYS A 84 5.48 10.61 -6.80
C LYS A 84 6.33 9.78 -7.78
N ILE A 85 5.74 8.87 -8.56
CA ILE A 85 6.51 8.01 -9.50
C ILE A 85 7.32 8.82 -10.51
N ASN A 86 6.80 9.97 -10.97
CA ASN A 86 7.46 10.81 -11.97
C ASN A 86 8.14 12.06 -11.39
N ASN A 87 7.84 12.40 -10.13
CA ASN A 87 8.25 13.66 -9.51
C ASN A 87 9.20 13.45 -8.31
N SER A 88 9.68 12.22 -8.09
CA SER A 88 10.57 11.87 -6.98
C SER A 88 11.46 10.68 -7.33
N ASN A 89 12.18 10.15 -6.34
CA ASN A 89 13.01 8.95 -6.46
C ASN A 89 12.22 7.63 -6.45
N LEU A 90 10.88 7.69 -6.36
CA LEU A 90 10.03 6.50 -6.40
C LEU A 90 9.99 5.93 -7.82
N GLU A 91 10.66 4.81 -8.03
CA GLU A 91 10.71 4.11 -9.33
C GLU A 91 9.48 3.24 -9.56
N GLU A 92 8.92 2.66 -8.50
CA GLU A 92 7.87 1.65 -8.62
C GLU A 92 6.84 1.70 -7.47
N LEU A 93 5.56 1.77 -7.85
CA LEU A 93 4.43 1.55 -6.95
C LEU A 93 3.69 0.27 -7.39
N THR A 94 3.52 -0.67 -6.48
CA THR A 94 2.83 -1.94 -6.72
C THR A 94 1.73 -2.20 -5.68
N LEU A 95 0.74 -3.03 -6.04
CA LEU A 95 -0.42 -3.33 -5.19
C LEU A 95 -0.66 -4.83 -5.12
N THR A 96 -0.66 -5.42 -3.93
CA THR A 96 -1.07 -6.82 -3.75
C THR A 96 -2.53 -6.89 -3.38
N THR A 97 -3.36 -7.52 -4.21
CA THR A 97 -4.81 -7.65 -4.00
C THR A 97 -5.24 -9.08 -4.30
N ASN A 98 -6.32 -9.54 -3.65
CA ASN A 98 -7.00 -10.78 -4.01
C ASN A 98 -7.78 -10.67 -5.34
N GLY A 99 -7.93 -9.46 -5.88
CA GLY A 99 -8.52 -9.20 -7.18
C GLY A 99 -10.04 -8.97 -7.18
N THR A 100 -10.74 -9.21 -6.06
CA THR A 100 -12.22 -9.12 -5.99
C THR A 100 -12.74 -7.75 -6.39
N GLN A 101 -11.99 -6.68 -6.07
CA GLN A 101 -12.37 -5.29 -6.33
C GLN A 101 -11.75 -4.70 -7.60
N LEU A 102 -10.98 -5.46 -8.39
CA LEU A 102 -10.27 -4.90 -9.55
C LEU A 102 -11.21 -4.33 -10.60
N TYR A 103 -12.38 -4.93 -10.81
CA TYR A 103 -13.38 -4.42 -11.76
C TYR A 103 -13.80 -2.97 -11.47
N LYS A 104 -13.71 -2.54 -10.20
CA LYS A 104 -14.06 -1.19 -9.76
C LYS A 104 -12.86 -0.24 -9.77
N TYR A 105 -11.65 -0.74 -9.52
CA TYR A 105 -10.46 0.10 -9.30
C TYR A 105 -9.40 0.02 -10.42
N ALA A 106 -9.53 -0.88 -11.39
CA ALA A 106 -8.51 -1.07 -12.43
C ALA A 106 -8.14 0.22 -13.18
N GLU A 107 -9.14 1.04 -13.55
CA GLU A 107 -8.92 2.31 -14.24
C GLU A 107 -8.12 3.31 -13.38
N VAL A 108 -8.48 3.47 -12.10
CA VAL A 108 -7.76 4.41 -11.23
C VAL A 108 -6.35 3.91 -10.88
N ILE A 109 -6.15 2.59 -10.76
CA ILE A 109 -4.83 1.98 -10.56
C ILE A 109 -3.93 2.29 -11.76
N LYS A 110 -4.41 1.98 -12.98
CA LYS A 110 -3.66 2.21 -14.21
C LYS A 110 -3.37 3.69 -14.45
N LYS A 111 -4.36 4.56 -14.23
CA LYS A 111 -4.21 6.03 -14.36
C LYS A 111 -3.11 6.58 -13.46
N ASN A 112 -2.89 5.98 -12.28
CA ASN A 112 -1.86 6.38 -11.32
C ASN A 112 -0.50 5.71 -11.57
N GLY A 113 -0.28 5.12 -12.75
CA GLY A 113 1.03 4.61 -13.16
C GLY A 113 1.40 3.25 -12.56
N ILE A 114 0.48 2.59 -11.88
CA ILE A 114 0.72 1.25 -11.31
C ILE A 114 0.59 0.23 -12.43
N LYS A 115 1.74 -0.35 -12.80
CA LYS A 115 1.87 -1.31 -13.91
C LYS A 115 1.89 -2.77 -13.45
N ARG A 116 2.04 -2.99 -12.15
CA ARG A 116 2.17 -4.32 -11.54
C ARG A 116 1.29 -4.43 -10.29
N ILE A 117 0.45 -5.46 -10.31
CA ILE A 117 -0.35 -5.93 -9.18
C ILE A 117 0.19 -7.29 -8.73
#